data_AF-A0A3C1DMS5-F1
#
_entry.id   AF-A0A3C1DMS5-F1
#
_cell.length_a   1.000
_cell.length_b   1.000
_cell.length_c   1.000
_cell.angle_alpha   90.00
_cell.angle_beta   90.00
_cell.angle_gamma   90.00
#
_symmetry.space_group_name_H-M   'P 1'
#
loop_
_entity.id
_entity.type
_entity.pdbx_description
1 polymer ?
#
loop_
_entity_poly.entity_id
_entity_poly.type
_entity_poly.pdbx_seq_one_letter_code
_entity_poly.pdbx_strand_id
1 'polypeptide(L)'
;RWQVFRMITLPMVAPAVIAGAVLGFARALGEFGATVTFAGNFPGVTTTLPLAIYGGFDSDPRAATALSVLLLAFTATVLVFFRGHIAGWRRP
;
A
#
# COMPACT_ATOMS: atom_id res chain seq x y z
N ARG A 1 15.23 -3.79 30.44
CA ARG A 1 15.52 -3.38 29.03
C ARG A 1 14.27 -3.47 28.15
N TRP A 2 13.57 -4.61 28.09
CA TRP A 2 12.30 -4.74 27.34
C TRP A 2 11.16 -3.79 27.77
N GLN A 3 11.05 -3.48 29.06
CA GLN A 3 10.06 -2.52 29.57
C GLN A 3 10.28 -1.11 29.02
N VAL A 4 11.53 -0.63 29.01
CA VAL A 4 11.90 0.69 28.45
C VAL A 4 11.57 0.76 26.96
N PHE A 5 11.90 -0.29 26.19
CA PHE A 5 11.54 -0.34 24.78
C PHE A 5 10.02 -0.25 24.56
N ARG A 6 9.22 -1.07 25.25
CA ARG A 6 7.76 -1.13 25.02
C ARG A 6 7.00 0.06 25.59
N MET A 7 7.46 0.65 26.69
CA MET A 7 6.72 1.71 27.40
C MET A 7 7.23 3.12 27.09
N ILE A 8 8.46 3.27 26.60
CA ILE A 8 9.06 4.58 26.32
C ILE A 8 9.40 4.69 24.84
N THR A 9 10.33 3.88 24.34
CA THR A 9 10.83 4.01 22.96
C THR A 9 9.72 3.79 21.93
N LEU A 10 9.01 2.66 22.03
CA LEU A 10 7.98 2.26 21.09
C LEU A 10 6.84 3.28 20.98
N PRO A 11 6.19 3.76 22.07
CA PRO A 11 5.17 4.79 21.95
C PRO A 11 5.72 6.13 21.45
N MET A 12 6.98 6.47 21.73
CA MET A 12 7.59 7.68 21.18
C MET A 12 7.85 7.60 19.67
N VAL A 13 8.25 6.43 19.14
CA VAL A 13 8.53 6.24 17.70
C VAL A 13 7.35 5.69 16.91
N ALA A 14 6.26 5.27 17.57
CA ALA A 14 5.07 4.74 16.92
C ALA A 14 4.49 5.62 15.81
N PRO A 15 4.51 6.98 15.83
CA PRO A 15 3.95 7.76 14.72
C PRO A 15 4.77 7.55 13.45
N ALA A 16 6.10 7.55 13.60
CA ALA A 16 7.05 7.38 12.51
C ALA A 16 7.01 5.95 11.96
N VAL A 17 6.89 4.94 12.83
CA VAL A 17 6.77 3.54 12.41
C VAL A 17 5.48 3.30 11.64
N ILE A 18 4.34 3.82 12.13
CA ILE A 18 3.05 3.70 11.44
C ILE A 18 3.11 4.42 10.08
N ALA A 19 3.65 5.64 10.04
CA ALA A 19 3.83 6.38 8.78
C ALA A 19 4.67 5.58 7.76
N GLY A 20 5.80 5.04 8.19
CA GLY A 20 6.67 4.21 7.35
C GLY A 20 6.01 2.93 6.87
N ALA A 21 5.27 2.24 7.75
CA ALA A 21 4.53 1.03 7.42
C ALA A 21 3.45 1.30 6.37
N VAL A 22 2.70 2.39 6.50
CA VAL A 22 1.65 2.78 5.55
C VAL A 22 2.24 3.17 4.19
N LEU A 23 3.35 3.91 4.16
CA LEU A 23 4.07 4.22 2.92
C LEU A 23 4.64 2.96 2.26
N GLY A 24 5.22 2.05 3.04
CA GLY A 24 5.72 0.77 2.55
C GLY A 24 4.60 -0.12 1.99
N PHE A 25 3.43 -0.14 2.64
CA PHE A 25 2.25 -0.84 2.14
C PHE A 25 1.79 -0.27 0.79
N ALA A 26 1.68 1.06 0.67
CA ALA A 26 1.32 1.70 -0.59
C ALA A 26 2.34 1.39 -1.71
N ARG A 27 3.64 1.33 -1.37
CA ARG A 27 4.70 0.92 -2.30
C ARG A 27 4.51 -0.52 -2.76
N ALA A 28 4.26 -1.44 -1.82
CA ALA A 28 4.08 -2.85 -2.10
C ALA A 28 2.85 -3.14 -2.97
N LEU A 29 1.75 -2.40 -2.81
CA LEU A 29 0.59 -2.49 -3.70
C LEU A 29 0.92 -2.13 -5.16
N GLY A 30 1.87 -1.22 -5.35
CA GLY A 30 2.36 -0.82 -6.67
C GLY A 30 3.47 -1.70 -7.24
N GLU A 31 3.92 -2.73 -6.52
CA GLU A 31 4.98 -3.64 -7.00
C GLU A 31 4.43 -4.61 -8.04
N PHE A 32 4.48 -4.18 -9.30
CA PHE A 32 4.17 -5.01 -10.46
C PHE A 32 5.37 -5.90 -10.87
N GLY A 33 6.56 -5.32 -10.92
CA GLY A 33 7.75 -5.95 -11.49
C GLY A 33 8.22 -7.19 -10.74
N ALA A 34 8.24 -7.11 -9.40
CA ALA A 34 8.60 -8.26 -8.57
C ALA A 34 7.63 -9.42 -8.76
N THR A 35 6.32 -9.15 -8.79
CA THR A 35 5.30 -10.20 -8.94
C THR A 35 5.36 -10.85 -10.31
N VAL A 36 5.40 -10.09 -11.41
CA VAL A 36 5.43 -10.68 -12.75
C VAL A 36 6.70 -11.50 -13.00
N THR A 37 7.84 -11.06 -12.45
CA THR A 37 9.13 -11.71 -12.68
C THR A 37 9.32 -12.97 -11.84
N PHE A 38 8.89 -12.94 -10.57
CA PHE A 38 9.14 -14.05 -9.64
C PHE A 38 7.92 -14.95 -9.42
N ALA A 39 6.71 -14.39 -9.35
CA ALA A 39 5.48 -15.14 -9.09
C ALA A 39 4.68 -15.46 -10.38
N GLY A 40 5.01 -14.78 -11.49
CA GLY A 40 4.27 -14.88 -12.75
C GLY A 40 2.87 -14.29 -12.66
N ASN A 41 2.03 -14.59 -13.65
CA ASN A 41 0.64 -14.18 -13.71
C ASN A 41 -0.25 -15.38 -14.07
N PHE A 42 -0.54 -16.22 -13.08
CA PHE A 42 -1.44 -17.37 -13.24
C PHE A 42 -2.87 -16.96 -12.87
N PRO A 43 -3.82 -16.98 -13.82
CA PRO A 43 -5.22 -16.60 -13.57
C PRO A 43 -5.81 -17.35 -12.37
N GLY A 44 -6.33 -16.61 -11.40
CA GLY A 44 -6.96 -17.16 -10.21
C GLY A 44 -6.01 -17.68 -9.12
N VAL A 45 -4.68 -17.62 -9.32
CA VAL A 45 -3.69 -18.07 -8.34
C VAL A 45 -2.75 -16.94 -7.91
N THR A 46 -2.04 -16.32 -8.87
CA THR A 46 -1.03 -15.28 -8.60
C THR A 46 -1.35 -13.93 -9.24
N THR A 47 -2.51 -13.80 -9.90
CA THR A 47 -2.96 -12.54 -10.49
C THR A 47 -3.30 -11.52 -9.41
N THR A 48 -2.43 -10.53 -9.24
CA THR A 48 -2.68 -9.35 -8.42
C THR A 48 -3.42 -8.27 -9.22
N LEU A 49 -4.01 -7.30 -8.52
CA LEU A 49 -4.71 -6.17 -9.14
C LEU A 49 -3.87 -5.44 -10.22
N PRO A 50 -2.58 -5.12 -9.98
CA PRO A 50 -1.71 -4.53 -11.00
C PRO A 50 -1.53 -5.43 -12.24
N LEU A 51 -1.43 -6.75 -12.06
CA LEU A 51 -1.30 -7.69 -13.17
C LEU A 51 -2.60 -7.79 -14.00
N ALA A 52 -3.75 -7.75 -13.33
CA ALA A 52 -5.05 -7.72 -13.99
C ALA A 52 -5.26 -6.42 -14.80
N ILE A 53 -4.85 -5.28 -14.26
CA ILE A 53 -4.83 -3.99 -14.97
C ILE A 53 -3.93 -4.10 -16.21
N TYR A 54 -2.71 -4.62 -16.05
CA TYR A 54 -1.75 -4.77 -17.14
C TYR A 54 -2.29 -5.66 -18.27
N GLY A 55 -2.82 -6.85 -17.95
CA GLY A 55 -3.41 -7.75 -18.95
C GLY A 55 -4.70 -7.20 -19.58
N GLY A 56 -5.41 -6.32 -18.86
CA GLY A 56 -6.61 -5.64 -19.35
C GLY A 56 -6.33 -4.55 -20.39
N PHE A 57 -5.11 -4.00 -20.46
CA PHE A 57 -4.82 -2.86 -21.33
C PHE A 57 -5.05 -3.15 -22.82
N ASP A 58 -4.72 -4.35 -23.28
CA ASP A 58 -4.92 -4.73 -24.69
C ASP A 58 -6.30 -5.34 -24.96
N SER A 59 -6.97 -5.88 -23.94
CA SER A 59 -8.23 -6.61 -24.08
C SER A 59 -9.47 -5.76 -23.83
N ASP A 60 -9.49 -5.02 -22.72
CA ASP A 60 -10.53 -4.05 -22.37
C ASP A 60 -9.90 -2.84 -21.67
N PRO A 61 -9.46 -1.83 -22.46
CA PRO A 61 -8.82 -0.63 -21.93
C PRO A 61 -9.71 0.15 -20.95
N ARG A 62 -11.04 0.06 -21.12
CA ARG A 62 -11.99 0.77 -20.24
C ARG A 62 -12.01 0.12 -18.86
N ALA A 63 -12.09 -1.21 -18.81
CA ALA A 63 -12.01 -1.96 -17.55
C ALA A 63 -10.65 -1.76 -16.86
N ALA A 64 -9.55 -1.82 -17.60
CA ALA A 64 -8.20 -1.59 -17.07
C ALA A 64 -8.04 -0.18 -16.46
N THR A 65 -8.58 0.84 -17.12
CA THR A 65 -8.57 2.22 -16.61
C THR A 65 -9.40 2.34 -15.33
N ALA A 66 -10.60 1.76 -15.31
CA ALA A 66 -11.46 1.78 -14.13
C ALA A 66 -10.78 1.11 -12.91
N LEU A 67 -10.16 -0.05 -13.11
CA LEU A 67 -9.40 -0.75 -12.06
C LEU A 67 -8.18 0.06 -11.60
N SER A 68 -7.48 0.72 -12.52
CA SER A 68 -6.34 1.59 -12.19
C SER A 68 -6.76 2.75 -11.30
N VAL A 69 -7.84 3.45 -11.67
CA VAL A 69 -8.39 4.57 -10.90
C VAL A 69 -8.87 4.08 -9.54
N LEU A 70 -9.53 2.93 -9.45
CA LEU A 70 -9.99 2.35 -8.20
C LEU A 70 -8.81 2.01 -7.27
N LEU A 71 -7.77 1.37 -7.79
CA LEU A 71 -6.57 1.02 -7.01
C LEU A 71 -5.83 2.28 -6.52
N LEU A 72 -5.70 3.30 -7.38
CA LEU A 72 -5.11 4.59 -7.02
C LEU A 72 -5.94 5.31 -5.95
N ALA A 73 -7.26 5.37 -6.11
CA ALA A 73 -8.16 5.99 -5.16
C ALA A 73 -8.12 5.29 -3.79
N PHE A 74 -8.11 3.95 -3.79
CA PHE A 74 -7.97 3.15 -2.57
C PHE A 74 -6.64 3.46 -1.85
N THR A 75 -5.53 3.42 -2.59
CA THR A 75 -4.19 3.67 -2.03
C THR A 75 -4.08 5.11 -1.51
N ALA A 76 -4.57 6.09 -2.26
CA ALA A 76 -4.58 7.49 -1.85
C ALA A 76 -5.45 7.71 -0.60
N THR A 77 -6.61 7.06 -0.53
CA THR A 77 -7.50 7.12 0.64
C THR A 77 -6.81 6.59 1.89
N VAL A 78 -6.15 5.43 1.80
CA VAL A 78 -5.37 4.87 2.91
C VAL A 78 -4.28 5.84 3.34
N LEU A 79 -3.49 6.37 2.41
CA LEU A 79 -2.42 7.32 2.72
C LEU A 79 -2.94 8.61 3.39
N VAL A 80 -4.01 9.21 2.86
CA VAL A 80 -4.58 10.46 3.39
C VAL A 80 -5.23 10.23 4.76
N PHE A 81 -5.96 9.13 4.93
CA PHE A 81 -6.58 8.75 6.20
C PHE A 81 -5.53 8.64 7.31
N PHE A 82 -4.48 7.85 7.09
CA PHE A 82 -3.41 7.69 8.07
C PHE A 82 -2.60 8.96 8.27
N ARG A 83 -2.34 9.74 7.21
CA ARG A 83 -1.69 11.05 7.34
C ARG A 83 -2.48 11.99 8.26
N GLY A 84 -3.81 12.01 8.17
CA GLY A 84 -4.66 12.81 9.05
C GLY A 84 -4.55 12.40 10.53
N HIS A 85 -4.55 11.09 10.80
CA HIS A 85 -4.38 10.55 12.15
C HIS A 85 -2.99 10.79 12.73
N ILE A 86 -1.93 10.68 11.92
CA ILE A 86 -0.55 10.93 12.34
C ILE A 86 -0.30 12.44 12.55
N ALA A 87 -0.89 13.31 11.71
CA ALA A 87 -0.76 14.75 11.83
C ALA A 87 -1.48 15.32 13.07
N GLY A 88 -2.61 14.73 13.47
CA GLY A 88 -3.32 15.07 14.69
C GLY A 88 -2.49 14.84 15.96
N TRP A 89 -1.55 13.89 15.91
CA TRP A 89 -0.67 13.57 17.03
C TRP A 89 0.48 14.55 17.24
N ARG A 90 0.71 15.46 16.28
CA ARG A 90 1.79 16.46 16.29
C ARG A 90 1.38 17.79 16.90
N ARG A 91 0.14 17.92 17.39
CA ARG A 91 -0.35 19.13 18.08
C ARG A 91 -0.22 18.93 19.60
N PRO A 92 0.48 19.83 20.31
CA PRO A 92 0.54 19.81 21.77
C PRO A 92 -0.83 20.06 22.42
#